data_AF-A0A226DBC9-F1
#
_entry.id   AF-A0A226DBC9-F1
#
_cell.length_a   1.000
_cell.length_b   1.000
_cell.length_c   1.000
_cell.angle_alpha   90.00
_cell.angle_beta   90.00
_cell.angle_gamma   90.00
#
_symmetry.space_group_name_H-M   'P 1'
#
loop_
_entity.id
_entity.type
_entity.pdbx_description
1 polymer ?
#
loop_
_entity_poly.entity_id
_entity_poly.type
_entity_poly.pdbx_seq_one_letter_code
_entity_poly.pdbx_strand_id
1 'polypeptide(L)'
;MLLHLVKFLHWFIVVQWIDKPSSVENWKFILMAYCVILFALIAYESTCRGRIGRPSKPTRYFLLWGARATVSVGVVPIAIFILSLIQPCMPPLISSVMFLSCPSWGDDGGSGFLIRSAVDLFEWYTWTIITSNVAFALMILLLYPVEIKLLFISMMARNWKADKSIGLEEYRTLRLLSNFHNFVFAYPAMAILVGGVTLCTSIAFYLLITSAHVVPLPVLILFSIIAFDFFFAVHESKNVSLKSEVDADKFSAAAAPVFGYFSAASAARRGVAMLKE
;
A
#
# COMPACT_ATOMS: atom_id res chain seq x y z
N MET A 1 -11.17 13.39 -4.12
CA MET A 1 -10.44 12.11 -4.27
C MET A 1 -11.31 10.99 -4.85
N LEU A 2 -12.41 10.60 -4.18
CA LEU A 2 -13.31 9.52 -4.64
C LEU A 2 -13.82 9.71 -6.08
N LEU A 3 -14.21 10.93 -6.45
CA LEU A 3 -14.76 11.27 -7.76
C LEU A 3 -13.72 11.18 -8.90
N HIS A 4 -12.44 11.43 -8.58
CA HIS A 4 -11.33 11.22 -9.51
C HIS A 4 -10.99 9.73 -9.66
N LEU A 5 -11.09 8.98 -8.56
CA LEU A 5 -10.82 7.54 -8.52
C LEU A 5 -11.91 6.74 -9.28
N VAL A 6 -13.18 7.15 -9.15
CA VAL A 6 -14.30 6.58 -9.91
C VAL A 6 -14.21 6.92 -11.40
N LYS A 7 -13.84 8.16 -11.76
CA LYS A 7 -13.58 8.53 -13.15
C LYS A 7 -12.39 7.78 -13.74
N PHE A 8 -11.36 7.51 -12.95
CA PHE A 8 -10.21 6.71 -13.35
C PHE A 8 -10.54 5.24 -13.55
N LEU A 9 -11.27 4.61 -12.62
CA LEU A 9 -11.74 3.22 -12.77
C LEU A 9 -12.68 3.08 -13.97
N HIS A 10 -13.59 4.04 -14.15
CA HIS A 10 -14.51 4.06 -15.29
C HIS A 10 -13.75 4.21 -16.61
N TRP A 11 -12.79 5.14 -16.69
CA TRP A 11 -11.93 5.30 -17.86
C TRP A 11 -11.08 4.06 -18.13
N PHE A 12 -10.45 3.48 -17.10
CA PHE A 12 -9.64 2.27 -17.22
C PHE A 12 -10.49 1.08 -17.71
N ILE A 13 -11.64 0.82 -17.10
CA ILE A 13 -12.52 -0.31 -17.46
C ILE A 13 -13.13 -0.12 -18.86
N VAL A 14 -13.64 1.07 -19.17
CA VAL A 14 -14.33 1.31 -20.44
C VAL A 14 -13.34 1.37 -21.61
N VAL A 15 -12.16 1.97 -21.42
CA VAL A 15 -11.20 2.19 -22.52
C VAL A 15 -10.24 1.01 -22.73
N GLN A 16 -9.89 0.22 -21.71
CA GLN A 16 -9.02 -0.95 -21.92
C GLN A 16 -9.76 -2.20 -22.41
N TRP A 17 -10.98 -2.42 -21.95
CA TRP A 17 -11.63 -3.72 -22.11
C TRP A 17 -12.60 -3.79 -23.29
N ILE A 18 -13.18 -2.66 -23.70
CA ILE A 18 -14.26 -2.64 -24.70
C ILE A 18 -13.73 -2.29 -26.10
N ASP A 19 -12.79 -1.35 -26.22
CA ASP A 19 -12.18 -1.00 -27.49
C ASP A 19 -10.69 -1.32 -27.48
N LYS A 20 -10.26 -2.22 -28.36
CA LYS A 20 -8.83 -2.44 -28.67
C LYS A 20 -8.44 -1.63 -29.92
N PRO A 21 -8.13 -0.32 -29.85
CA PRO A 21 -7.50 0.36 -30.96
C PRO A 21 -6.02 -0.05 -31.04
N SER A 22 -5.53 -0.27 -32.26
CA SER A 22 -4.18 -0.71 -32.63
C SER A 22 -3.06 0.32 -32.37
N SER A 23 -3.30 1.36 -31.58
CA SER A 23 -2.35 2.43 -31.24
C SER A 23 -2.10 2.46 -29.74
N VAL A 24 -1.28 1.51 -29.26
CA VAL A 24 -1.21 1.07 -27.85
C VAL A 24 0.06 1.57 -27.13
N GLU A 25 0.59 2.75 -27.46
CA GLU A 25 1.80 3.26 -26.78
C GLU A 25 1.55 4.47 -25.85
N ASN A 26 0.54 5.31 -26.13
CA ASN A 26 0.35 6.56 -25.37
C ASN A 26 -0.27 6.38 -23.96
N TRP A 27 -0.96 5.27 -23.71
CA TRP A 27 -1.64 5.04 -22.42
C TRP A 27 -0.66 4.83 -21.26
N LYS A 28 0.53 4.28 -21.52
CA LYS A 28 1.59 4.10 -20.51
C LYS A 28 2.07 5.47 -19.99
N PHE A 29 2.22 6.43 -20.89
CA PHE A 29 2.60 7.80 -20.55
C PHE A 29 1.52 8.53 -19.76
N ILE A 30 0.24 8.30 -20.09
CA ILE A 30 -0.89 8.87 -19.37
C ILE A 30 -0.99 8.27 -17.96
N LEU A 31 -0.85 6.95 -17.82
CA LEU A 31 -0.83 6.26 -16.53
C LEU A 31 0.34 6.75 -15.66
N MET A 32 1.52 6.92 -16.25
CA MET A 32 2.71 7.45 -15.59
C MET A 32 2.51 8.88 -15.10
N ALA A 33 2.07 9.79 -15.98
CA ALA A 33 1.81 11.17 -15.60
C ALA A 33 0.80 11.23 -14.45
N TYR A 34 -0.22 10.37 -14.49
CA TYR A 34 -1.17 10.24 -13.39
C TYR A 34 -0.53 9.71 -12.10
N CYS A 35 0.29 8.65 -12.15
CA CYS A 35 0.98 8.11 -10.98
C CYS A 35 1.93 9.15 -10.36
N VAL A 36 2.69 9.88 -11.18
CA VAL A 36 3.61 10.93 -10.73
C VAL A 36 2.83 12.12 -10.15
N ILE A 37 1.75 12.57 -10.81
CA ILE A 37 0.89 13.65 -10.31
C ILE A 37 0.21 13.23 -9.01
N LEU A 38 -0.27 11.98 -8.90
CA LEU A 38 -0.83 11.44 -7.66
C LEU A 38 0.22 11.40 -6.55
N PHE A 39 1.43 10.91 -6.83
CA PHE A 39 2.52 10.90 -5.85
C PHE A 39 2.92 12.30 -5.41
N ALA A 40 3.06 13.24 -6.34
CA ALA A 40 3.35 14.63 -6.05
C ALA A 40 2.23 15.29 -5.23
N LEU A 41 0.96 15.00 -5.54
CA LEU A 41 -0.18 15.46 -4.76
C LEU A 41 -0.23 14.85 -3.36
N ILE A 42 0.11 13.57 -3.21
CA ILE A 42 0.16 12.89 -1.91
C ILE A 42 1.34 13.40 -1.08
N ALA A 43 2.50 13.63 -1.69
CA ALA A 43 3.66 14.25 -1.06
C ALA A 43 3.36 15.70 -0.64
N TYR A 44 2.70 16.45 -1.51
CA TYR A 44 2.25 17.81 -1.22
C TYR A 44 1.22 17.84 -0.09
N GLU A 45 0.19 16.98 -0.15
CA GLU A 45 -0.85 16.90 0.88
C GLU A 45 -0.30 16.40 2.21
N SER A 46 0.61 15.42 2.22
CA SER A 46 1.26 14.97 3.46
C SER A 46 2.11 16.06 4.11
N THR A 47 2.82 16.85 3.29
CA THR A 47 3.63 17.97 3.76
C THR A 47 2.78 19.15 4.23
N CYS A 48 1.70 19.47 3.51
CA CYS A 48 0.78 20.58 3.86
C CYS A 48 -0.11 20.23 5.06
N ARG A 49 -0.66 19.02 5.12
CA ARG A 49 -1.56 18.58 6.20
C ARG A 49 -0.83 18.39 7.53
N GLY A 50 0.49 18.18 7.51
CA GLY A 50 1.34 18.21 8.71
C GLY A 50 1.40 19.56 9.44
N ARG A 51 1.01 20.67 8.79
CA ARG A 51 1.04 22.02 9.40
C ARG A 51 -0.27 22.44 10.08
N ILE A 52 -1.38 21.75 9.82
CA ILE A 52 -2.73 22.19 10.27
C ILE A 52 -3.21 21.25 11.39
N GLY A 53 -2.74 21.50 12.62
CA GLY A 53 -3.23 20.85 13.84
C GLY A 53 -2.55 19.53 14.21
N ARG A 54 -2.72 19.10 15.48
CA ARG A 54 -2.17 17.81 15.97
C ARG A 54 -2.84 16.67 15.20
N PRO A 55 -2.14 15.93 14.33
CA PRO A 55 -2.74 14.82 13.60
C PRO A 55 -3.22 13.76 14.60
N SER A 56 -4.36 13.13 14.29
CA SER A 56 -4.77 11.95 15.02
C SER A 56 -3.68 10.87 14.86
N LYS A 57 -3.52 10.00 15.88
CA LYS A 57 -2.53 8.91 15.86
C LYS A 57 -2.52 8.09 14.55
N PRO A 58 -3.67 7.71 13.94
CA PRO A 58 -3.66 6.96 12.67
C PRO A 58 -3.16 7.80 11.49
N THR A 59 -3.49 9.09 11.42
CA THR A 59 -2.99 9.97 10.35
C THR A 59 -1.47 10.07 10.37
N ARG A 60 -0.85 10.13 11.55
CA ARG A 60 0.61 10.18 11.68
C ARG A 60 1.28 8.93 11.09
N TYR A 61 0.69 7.75 11.27
CA TYR A 61 1.20 6.51 10.69
C TYR A 61 1.21 6.57 9.15
N PHE A 62 0.11 6.99 8.53
CA PHE A 62 0.03 7.10 7.07
C PHE A 62 0.98 8.14 6.49
N LEU A 63 1.15 9.26 7.19
CA LEU A 63 2.12 10.28 6.79
C LEU A 63 3.55 9.74 6.81
N LEU A 64 3.93 8.99 7.85
CA LEU A 64 5.26 8.38 7.95
C LEU A 64 5.47 7.30 6.88
N TRP A 65 4.47 6.45 6.66
CA TRP A 65 4.52 5.39 5.65
C TRP A 65 4.59 5.98 4.23
N GLY A 66 3.76 6.97 3.91
CA GLY A 66 3.75 7.65 2.62
C GLY A 66 5.04 8.44 2.36
N ALA A 67 5.56 9.15 3.37
CA ALA A 67 6.84 9.86 3.24
C ALA A 67 7.97 8.88 2.93
N ARG A 68 8.01 7.75 3.63
CA ARG A 68 9.02 6.71 3.38
C ARG A 68 8.90 6.09 1.99
N ALA A 69 7.68 5.73 1.57
CA ALA A 69 7.45 5.19 0.23
C ALA A 69 7.92 6.18 -0.86
N THR A 70 7.71 7.48 -0.65
CA THR A 70 8.17 8.53 -1.56
C THR A 70 9.71 8.58 -1.66
N VAL A 71 10.40 8.45 -0.52
CA VAL A 71 11.88 8.38 -0.49
C VAL A 71 12.37 7.14 -1.25
N SER A 72 11.76 5.98 -1.03
CA SER A 72 12.14 4.73 -1.71
C SER A 72 11.95 4.81 -3.24
N VAL A 73 10.82 5.36 -3.69
CA VAL A 73 10.53 5.59 -5.12
C VAL A 73 11.53 6.54 -5.77
N GLY A 74 12.12 7.48 -5.02
CA GLY A 74 13.18 8.35 -5.54
C GLY A 74 14.56 7.68 -5.53
N VAL A 75 14.95 7.08 -4.40
CA VAL A 75 16.31 6.57 -4.17
C VAL A 75 16.58 5.31 -4.99
N VAL A 76 15.62 4.38 -5.09
CA VAL A 76 15.84 3.09 -5.77
C VAL A 76 16.15 3.28 -7.26
N PRO A 77 15.35 4.02 -8.06
CA PRO A 77 15.66 4.23 -9.47
C PRO A 77 16.97 4.99 -9.69
N ILE A 78 17.31 5.96 -8.83
CA ILE A 78 18.58 6.70 -8.93
C ILE A 78 19.77 5.75 -8.68
N ALA A 79 19.68 4.89 -7.66
CA ALA A 79 20.72 3.91 -7.39
C ALA A 79 20.89 2.92 -8.55
N ILE A 80 19.79 2.49 -9.16
CA ILE A 80 19.82 1.60 -10.34
C ILE A 80 20.41 2.30 -11.56
N PHE A 81 20.07 3.57 -11.77
CA PHE A 81 20.65 4.39 -12.84
C PHE A 81 22.18 4.49 -12.71
N ILE A 82 22.67 4.77 -11.48
CA ILE A 82 24.11 4.82 -11.21
C ILE A 82 24.76 3.44 -11.40
N LEU A 83 24.08 2.37 -10.99
CA LEU A 83 24.57 0.99 -11.17
C LEU A 83 24.69 0.61 -12.64
N SER A 84 23.68 0.95 -13.46
CA SER A 84 23.66 0.63 -14.89
C SER A 84 24.77 1.38 -15.65
N LEU A 85 25.04 2.64 -15.26
CA LEU A 85 26.16 3.42 -15.78
C LEU A 85 27.54 2.81 -15.47
N ILE A 86 27.71 2.26 -14.26
CA ILE A 86 28.99 1.72 -13.80
C ILE A 86 29.20 0.30 -14.34
N GLN A 87 28.16 -0.54 -14.29
CA GLN A 87 28.21 -1.99 -14.56
C GLN A 87 26.88 -2.48 -15.18
N PRO A 88 26.71 -2.39 -16.51
CA PRO A 88 25.45 -2.74 -17.19
C PRO A 88 25.16 -4.25 -17.20
N CYS A 89 26.17 -5.07 -16.91
CA CYS A 89 26.07 -6.54 -16.94
C CYS A 89 25.70 -7.18 -15.59
N MET A 90 25.31 -6.39 -14.58
CA MET A 90 24.95 -6.91 -13.26
C MET A 90 23.43 -7.08 -13.05
N PRO A 91 23.00 -8.13 -12.32
CA PRO A 91 21.63 -8.20 -11.81
C PRO A 91 21.39 -7.04 -10.81
N PRO A 92 20.21 -6.40 -10.77
CA PRO A 92 18.90 -6.81 -11.29
C PRO A 92 18.48 -6.14 -12.62
N LEU A 93 19.44 -5.72 -13.44
CA LEU A 93 19.20 -4.96 -14.66
C LEU A 93 18.46 -5.83 -15.69
N ILE A 94 17.19 -5.51 -15.99
CA ILE A 94 16.35 -6.26 -16.94
C ILE A 94 16.97 -6.18 -18.34
N SER A 95 17.63 -5.06 -18.64
CA SER A 95 18.28 -4.83 -19.92
C SER A 95 19.44 -5.79 -20.18
N SER A 96 20.16 -6.20 -19.14
CA SER A 96 21.29 -7.14 -19.24
C SER A 96 20.87 -8.51 -19.77
N VAL A 97 19.60 -8.89 -19.55
CA VAL A 97 19.06 -10.18 -20.01
C VAL A 97 18.54 -10.09 -21.45
N MET A 98 18.08 -8.91 -21.89
CA MET A 98 17.42 -8.76 -23.20
C MET A 98 18.33 -8.20 -24.30
N PHE A 99 19.24 -7.28 -23.97
CA PHE A 99 19.94 -6.47 -24.99
C PHE A 99 21.45 -6.69 -25.07
N LEU A 100 22.09 -7.11 -23.98
CA LEU A 100 23.55 -7.29 -23.95
C LEU A 100 23.93 -8.77 -23.77
N SER A 101 24.85 -9.24 -24.59
CA SER A 101 25.52 -10.53 -24.37
C SER A 101 26.69 -10.31 -23.42
N CYS A 102 26.43 -10.44 -22.11
CA CYS A 102 27.45 -10.29 -21.08
C CYS A 102 28.08 -11.64 -20.72
N PRO A 103 29.33 -11.93 -21.12
CA PRO A 103 30.00 -13.18 -20.77
C PRO A 103 30.41 -13.24 -19.30
N SER A 104 30.62 -12.08 -18.66
CA SER A 104 30.92 -11.98 -17.22
C SER A 104 30.28 -10.73 -16.61
N TRP A 105 30.11 -10.70 -15.28
CA TRP A 105 29.46 -9.59 -14.58
C TRP A 105 30.30 -8.30 -14.54
N GLY A 106 31.62 -8.43 -14.71
CA GLY A 106 32.53 -7.29 -14.79
C GLY A 106 32.80 -6.82 -16.21
N ASP A 107 32.12 -7.39 -17.20
CA ASP A 107 32.25 -6.96 -18.58
C ASP A 107 31.35 -5.75 -18.85
N ASP A 108 31.82 -4.91 -19.75
CA ASP A 108 31.18 -3.68 -20.24
C ASP A 108 30.20 -3.97 -21.39
N GLY A 109 30.13 -5.24 -21.81
CA GLY A 109 29.29 -5.73 -22.90
C GLY A 109 29.64 -5.13 -24.27
N GLY A 110 30.83 -4.53 -24.40
CA GLY A 110 31.29 -3.85 -25.61
C GLY A 110 30.37 -2.70 -26.08
N SER A 111 29.45 -2.25 -25.24
CA SER A 111 28.44 -1.27 -25.62
C SER A 111 29.02 0.15 -25.61
N GLY A 112 28.77 0.90 -26.68
CA GLY A 112 29.15 2.31 -26.75
C GLY A 112 28.36 3.17 -25.75
N PHE A 113 28.90 4.33 -25.38
CA PHE A 113 28.32 5.24 -24.38
C PHE A 113 26.84 5.61 -24.65
N LEU A 114 26.45 5.73 -25.93
CA LEU A 114 25.07 6.01 -26.33
C LEU A 114 24.10 4.87 -25.99
N ILE A 115 24.52 3.62 -26.21
CA ILE A 115 23.69 2.45 -25.89
C ILE A 115 23.58 2.32 -24.38
N ARG A 116 24.67 2.54 -23.63
CA ARG A 116 24.65 2.54 -22.15
C ARG A 116 23.67 3.58 -21.62
N SER A 117 23.81 4.84 -22.02
CA SER A 117 22.93 5.92 -21.56
C SER A 117 21.45 5.66 -21.88
N ALA A 118 21.15 5.05 -23.03
CA ALA A 118 19.79 4.68 -23.40
C ALA A 118 19.23 3.54 -22.54
N VAL A 119 20.05 2.53 -22.25
CA VAL A 119 19.74 1.43 -21.34
C VAL A 119 19.50 1.95 -19.93
N ASP A 120 20.38 2.80 -19.41
CA ASP A 120 20.29 3.37 -18.06
C ASP A 120 18.98 4.16 -17.89
N LEU A 121 18.62 4.97 -18.89
CA LEU A 121 17.38 5.75 -18.89
C LEU A 121 16.14 4.83 -18.94
N PHE A 122 16.19 3.78 -19.75
CA PHE A 122 15.11 2.80 -19.83
C PHE A 122 14.92 2.04 -18.52
N GLU A 123 16.01 1.72 -17.82
CA GLU A 123 15.95 1.03 -16.55
C GLU A 123 15.48 1.94 -15.42
N TRP A 124 16.02 3.15 -15.32
CA TRP A 124 15.50 4.17 -14.41
C TRP A 124 13.99 4.35 -14.57
N TYR A 125 13.53 4.43 -15.82
CA TYR A 125 12.12 4.53 -16.16
C TYR A 125 11.33 3.31 -15.68
N THR A 126 11.76 2.11 -16.06
CA THR A 126 11.07 0.85 -15.73
C THR A 126 10.96 0.64 -14.22
N TRP A 127 12.05 0.89 -13.48
CA TRP A 127 12.07 0.76 -12.03
C TRP A 127 11.22 1.82 -11.32
N THR A 128 11.16 3.05 -11.85
CA THR A 128 10.24 4.08 -11.34
C THR A 128 8.78 3.65 -11.50
N ILE A 129 8.42 3.05 -12.65
CA ILE A 129 7.07 2.52 -12.89
C ILE A 129 6.76 1.36 -11.94
N ILE A 130 7.66 0.39 -11.80
CA ILE A 130 7.44 -0.78 -10.93
C ILE A 130 7.27 -0.33 -9.48
N THR A 131 8.21 0.47 -8.96
CA THR A 131 8.20 0.91 -7.56
C THR A 131 6.98 1.80 -7.25
N SER A 132 6.61 2.71 -8.14
CA SER A 132 5.41 3.56 -7.95
C SER A 132 4.11 2.75 -7.96
N ASN A 133 3.95 1.76 -8.85
CA ASN A 133 2.78 0.89 -8.88
C ASN A 133 2.67 0.03 -7.62
N VAL A 134 3.78 -0.57 -7.17
CA VAL A 134 3.80 -1.38 -5.94
C VAL A 134 3.46 -0.51 -4.73
N ALA A 135 4.08 0.67 -4.61
CA ALA A 135 3.80 1.59 -3.52
C ALA A 135 2.35 2.08 -3.52
N PHE A 136 1.78 2.37 -4.70
CA PHE A 136 0.38 2.76 -4.83
C PHE A 136 -0.59 1.63 -4.47
N ALA A 137 -0.33 0.41 -4.94
CA ALA A 137 -1.14 -0.76 -4.60
C ALA A 137 -1.12 -1.02 -3.09
N LEU A 138 0.07 -0.99 -2.48
CA LEU A 138 0.21 -1.13 -1.03
C LEU A 138 -0.51 0.00 -0.28
N MET A 139 -0.44 1.24 -0.77
CA MET A 139 -1.12 2.37 -0.15
C MET A 139 -2.63 2.17 -0.16
N ILE A 140 -3.22 1.80 -1.30
CA ILE A 140 -4.66 1.55 -1.39
C ILE A 140 -5.07 0.40 -0.47
N LEU A 141 -4.33 -0.71 -0.53
CA LEU A 141 -4.62 -1.90 0.28
C LEU A 141 -4.56 -1.60 1.78
N LEU A 142 -3.68 -0.70 2.24
CA LEU A 142 -3.52 -0.34 3.64
C LEU A 142 -4.38 0.86 4.09
N LEU A 143 -4.62 1.84 3.22
CA LEU A 143 -5.35 3.08 3.55
C LEU A 143 -6.87 2.86 3.51
N TYR A 144 -7.36 2.20 2.47
CA TYR A 144 -8.78 1.91 2.30
C TYR A 144 -9.43 1.22 3.51
N PRO A 145 -8.87 0.13 4.08
CA PRO A 145 -9.46 -0.55 5.23
C PRO A 145 -9.62 0.36 6.46
N VAL A 146 -8.64 1.24 6.69
CA VAL A 146 -8.58 2.07 7.89
C VAL A 146 -9.49 3.29 7.78
N GLU A 147 -9.46 3.99 6.65
CA GLU A 147 -10.30 5.16 6.41
C GLU A 147 -11.79 4.79 6.43
N ILE A 148 -12.17 3.68 5.79
CA ILE A 148 -13.57 3.23 5.77
C ILE A 148 -14.05 2.92 7.19
N LYS A 149 -13.24 2.23 8.00
CA LYS A 149 -13.60 1.93 9.40
C LYS A 149 -13.74 3.20 10.25
N LEU A 150 -12.82 4.17 10.09
CA LEU A 150 -12.84 5.43 10.84
C LEU A 150 -14.02 6.33 10.47
N LEU A 151 -14.29 6.47 9.16
CA LEU A 151 -15.43 7.24 8.66
C LEU A 151 -16.74 6.68 9.21
N PHE A 152 -16.88 5.35 9.20
CA PHE A 152 -18.10 4.71 9.66
C PHE A 152 -18.31 4.87 11.18
N ILE A 153 -17.27 4.72 11.99
CA ILE A 153 -17.35 4.98 13.44
C ILE A 153 -17.76 6.43 13.70
N SER A 154 -17.18 7.38 12.96
CA SER A 154 -17.52 8.80 13.11
C SER A 154 -18.98 9.08 12.75
N MET A 155 -19.51 8.41 11.73
CA MET A 155 -20.89 8.57 11.26
C MET A 155 -21.87 8.02 12.30
N MET A 156 -21.62 6.83 12.84
CA MET A 156 -22.41 6.26 13.94
C MET A 156 -22.43 7.16 15.18
N ALA A 157 -21.26 7.67 15.58
CA ALA A 157 -21.15 8.52 16.76
C ALA A 157 -21.97 9.82 16.62
N ARG A 158 -22.16 10.32 15.39
CA ARG A 158 -23.01 11.47 15.10
C ARG A 158 -24.49 11.09 15.05
N ASN A 159 -24.85 10.03 14.33
CA ASN A 159 -26.24 9.56 14.21
C ASN A 159 -26.83 9.17 15.58
N TRP A 160 -26.03 8.54 16.44
CA TRP A 160 -26.44 8.19 17.81
C TRP A 160 -26.82 9.40 18.67
N LYS A 161 -26.18 10.55 18.46
CA LYS A 161 -26.53 11.79 19.15
C LYS A 161 -27.81 12.43 18.61
N ALA A 162 -28.17 12.12 17.36
CA ALA A 162 -29.30 12.74 16.67
C ALA A 162 -30.61 11.96 16.83
N ASP A 163 -30.59 10.62 16.84
CA ASP A 163 -31.81 9.81 16.95
C ASP A 163 -31.55 8.41 17.56
N LYS A 164 -32.48 7.92 18.39
CA LYS A 164 -32.36 6.65 19.14
C LYS A 164 -32.88 5.43 18.38
N SER A 165 -33.68 5.60 17.32
CA SER A 165 -34.42 4.47 16.71
C SER A 165 -33.76 3.89 15.45
N ILE A 166 -32.97 4.67 14.72
CA ILE A 166 -32.36 4.28 13.42
C ILE A 166 -31.10 3.41 13.61
N GLY A 167 -30.53 3.36 14.82
CA GLY A 167 -29.20 2.78 15.05
C GLY A 167 -29.07 1.26 14.85
N LEU A 168 -30.16 0.49 14.85
CA LEU A 168 -30.08 -0.98 14.88
C LEU A 168 -29.80 -1.60 13.49
N GLU A 169 -30.36 -1.03 12.44
CA GLU A 169 -30.17 -1.52 11.06
C GLU A 169 -28.80 -1.08 10.51
N GLU A 170 -28.43 0.19 10.70
CA GLU A 170 -27.09 0.70 10.34
C GLU A 170 -25.98 -0.08 11.04
N TYR A 171 -26.17 -0.39 12.33
CA TYR A 171 -25.22 -1.20 13.10
C TYR A 171 -25.08 -2.63 12.53
N ARG A 172 -26.17 -3.23 12.03
CA ARG A 172 -26.12 -4.57 11.45
C ARG A 172 -25.36 -4.59 10.13
N THR A 173 -25.61 -3.63 9.25
CA THR A 173 -24.88 -3.46 7.97
C THR A 173 -23.39 -3.23 8.22
N LEU A 174 -23.07 -2.43 9.22
CA LEU A 174 -21.71 -2.21 9.68
C LEU A 174 -21.00 -3.45 10.15
N ARG A 175 -21.68 -4.23 11.00
CA ARG A 175 -21.11 -5.45 11.54
C ARG A 175 -20.84 -6.46 10.43
N LEU A 176 -21.75 -6.53 9.44
CA LEU A 176 -21.56 -7.35 8.24
C LEU A 176 -20.41 -6.83 7.37
N LEU A 177 -20.33 -5.53 7.11
CA LEU A 177 -19.26 -4.93 6.30
C LEU A 177 -17.90 -5.10 6.99
N SER A 178 -17.82 -4.89 8.30
CA SER A 178 -16.62 -5.10 9.11
C SER A 178 -16.20 -6.57 9.11
N ASN A 179 -17.15 -7.50 9.25
CA ASN A 179 -16.87 -8.93 9.20
C ASN A 179 -16.42 -9.37 7.81
N PHE A 180 -17.06 -8.91 6.75
CA PHE A 180 -16.68 -9.23 5.38
C PHE A 180 -15.29 -8.69 5.06
N HIS A 181 -15.02 -7.46 5.48
CA HIS A 181 -13.72 -6.84 5.31
C HIS A 181 -12.66 -7.57 6.14
N ASN A 182 -12.95 -7.93 7.38
CA ASN A 182 -12.04 -8.74 8.20
C ASN A 182 -11.81 -10.12 7.57
N PHE A 183 -12.82 -10.74 6.98
CA PHE A 183 -12.69 -12.03 6.32
C PHE A 183 -11.80 -11.96 5.07
N VAL A 184 -12.01 -10.94 4.23
CA VAL A 184 -11.22 -10.70 3.00
C VAL A 184 -9.79 -10.30 3.33
N PHE A 185 -9.56 -9.51 4.38
CA PHE A 185 -8.23 -9.01 4.71
C PHE A 185 -7.45 -9.91 5.67
N ALA A 186 -8.07 -10.49 6.68
CA ALA A 186 -7.37 -11.23 7.73
C ALA A 186 -6.74 -12.53 7.23
N TYR A 187 -7.41 -13.28 6.36
CA TYR A 187 -6.95 -14.62 6.00
C TYR A 187 -6.11 -14.68 4.71
N PRO A 188 -6.59 -14.21 3.55
CA PRO A 188 -5.82 -14.35 2.32
C PRO A 188 -4.88 -13.16 2.09
N ALA A 189 -5.36 -11.91 2.21
CA ALA A 189 -4.56 -10.76 1.79
C ALA A 189 -3.36 -10.50 2.71
N MET A 190 -3.54 -10.53 4.03
CA MET A 190 -2.44 -10.31 4.97
C MET A 190 -1.41 -11.46 4.92
N ALA A 191 -1.85 -12.71 4.77
CA ALA A 191 -0.94 -13.84 4.63
C ALA A 191 -0.13 -13.77 3.32
N ILE A 192 -0.77 -13.43 2.20
CA ILE A 192 -0.09 -13.25 0.90
C ILE A 192 0.88 -12.08 0.96
N LEU A 193 0.48 -10.95 1.55
CA LEU A 193 1.32 -9.75 1.64
C LEU A 193 2.52 -10.00 2.55
N VAL A 194 2.30 -10.48 3.77
CA VAL A 194 3.38 -10.77 4.74
C VAL A 194 4.27 -11.91 4.22
N GLY A 195 3.69 -12.97 3.68
CA GLY A 195 4.42 -14.08 3.09
C GLY A 195 5.25 -13.66 1.88
N GLY A 196 4.67 -12.90 0.97
CA GLY A 196 5.34 -12.38 -0.22
C GLY A 196 6.50 -11.44 0.12
N VAL A 197 6.28 -10.50 1.05
CA VAL A 197 7.34 -9.60 1.54
C VAL A 197 8.45 -10.40 2.24
N THR A 198 8.10 -11.39 3.06
CA THR A 198 9.09 -12.22 3.76
C THR A 198 9.92 -13.04 2.78
N LEU A 199 9.28 -13.72 1.81
CA LEU A 199 9.97 -14.48 0.77
C LEU A 199 10.91 -13.58 -0.06
N CYS A 200 10.43 -12.42 -0.49
CA CYS A 200 11.25 -11.46 -1.24
C CYS A 200 12.46 -10.98 -0.42
N THR A 201 12.25 -10.68 0.86
CA THR A 201 13.30 -10.26 1.80
C THR A 201 14.33 -11.37 2.03
N SER A 202 13.87 -12.61 2.21
CA SER A 202 14.75 -13.78 2.38
C SER A 202 15.59 -14.04 1.13
N ILE A 203 15.01 -13.92 -0.06
CA ILE A 203 15.75 -14.05 -1.33
C ILE A 203 16.79 -12.94 -1.45
N ALA A 204 16.44 -11.69 -1.13
CA ALA A 204 17.37 -10.57 -1.16
C ALA A 204 18.55 -10.76 -0.19
N PHE A 205 18.28 -11.18 1.06
CA PHE A 205 19.35 -11.46 2.03
C PHE A 205 20.20 -12.66 1.63
N TYR A 206 19.59 -13.73 1.10
CA TYR A 206 20.32 -14.89 0.62
C TYR A 206 21.28 -14.49 -0.50
N LEU A 207 20.81 -13.70 -1.47
CA LEU A 207 21.67 -13.15 -2.52
C LEU A 207 22.77 -12.27 -1.93
N LEU A 208 22.47 -11.38 -0.98
CA LEU A 208 23.46 -10.53 -0.33
C LEU A 208 24.56 -11.35 0.37
N ILE A 209 24.19 -12.38 1.14
CA ILE A 209 25.14 -13.21 1.89
C ILE A 209 26.01 -14.05 0.95
N THR A 210 25.38 -14.75 -0.01
CA THR A 210 26.11 -15.64 -0.94
C THR A 210 27.04 -14.88 -1.87
N SER A 211 26.75 -13.61 -2.13
CA SER A 211 27.45 -12.80 -3.11
C SER A 211 28.41 -11.76 -2.51
N ALA A 212 28.47 -11.65 -1.17
CA ALA A 212 29.28 -10.66 -0.46
C ALA A 212 30.78 -10.64 -0.85
N HIS A 213 31.33 -11.78 -1.30
CA HIS A 213 32.73 -11.88 -1.71
C HIS A 213 32.98 -11.59 -3.20
N VAL A 214 31.92 -11.57 -4.03
CA VAL A 214 32.03 -11.48 -5.50
C VAL A 214 31.36 -10.21 -6.03
N VAL A 215 30.41 -9.65 -5.29
CA VAL A 215 29.57 -8.54 -5.74
C VAL A 215 30.17 -7.20 -5.33
N PRO A 216 30.16 -6.21 -6.23
CA PRO A 216 30.71 -4.90 -5.96
C PRO A 216 29.86 -4.14 -4.96
N LEU A 217 30.54 -3.27 -4.22
CA LEU A 217 30.01 -2.47 -3.12
C LEU A 217 28.69 -1.73 -3.45
N PRO A 218 28.49 -1.14 -4.65
CA PRO A 218 27.25 -0.47 -5.01
C PRO A 218 26.01 -1.37 -5.00
N VAL A 219 26.14 -2.63 -5.44
CA VAL A 219 25.03 -3.59 -5.46
C VAL A 219 24.69 -4.02 -4.03
N LEU A 220 25.70 -4.20 -3.18
CA LEU A 220 25.49 -4.44 -1.74
C LEU A 220 24.74 -3.29 -1.07
N ILE A 221 25.07 -2.04 -1.40
CA ILE A 221 24.34 -0.86 -0.90
C ILE A 221 22.88 -0.91 -1.37
N LEU A 222 22.61 -1.18 -2.64
CA LEU A 222 21.25 -1.25 -3.16
C LEU A 222 20.41 -2.34 -2.47
N PHE A 223 20.95 -3.56 -2.34
CA PHE A 223 20.25 -4.63 -1.62
C PHE A 223 20.05 -4.29 -0.15
N SER A 224 20.98 -3.58 0.49
CA SER A 224 20.82 -3.15 1.88
C SER A 224 19.68 -2.13 2.04
N ILE A 225 19.53 -1.19 1.10
CA ILE A 225 18.43 -0.21 1.09
C ILE A 225 17.09 -0.93 0.94
N ILE A 226 17.01 -1.85 -0.03
CA ILE A 226 15.80 -2.64 -0.29
C ILE A 226 15.43 -3.50 0.93
N ALA A 227 16.41 -4.20 1.52
CA ALA A 227 16.20 -5.01 2.72
C ALA A 227 15.72 -4.16 3.91
N PHE A 228 16.29 -2.96 4.08
CA PHE A 228 15.88 -2.01 5.10
C PHE A 228 14.44 -1.53 4.87
N ASP A 229 14.04 -1.25 3.64
CA ASP A 229 12.66 -0.87 3.32
C ASP A 229 11.64 -1.97 3.62
N PHE A 230 11.95 -3.22 3.26
CA PHE A 230 11.07 -4.34 3.59
C PHE A 230 11.01 -4.64 5.09
N PHE A 231 12.12 -4.55 5.81
CA PHE A 231 12.14 -4.78 7.26
C PHE A 231 11.18 -3.84 7.98
N PHE A 232 11.18 -2.55 7.61
CA PHE A 232 10.27 -1.59 8.19
C PHE A 232 8.83 -1.79 7.73
N ALA A 233 8.58 -2.16 6.47
CA ALA A 233 7.22 -2.49 6.03
C ALA A 233 6.62 -3.64 6.88
N VAL A 234 7.41 -4.65 7.22
CA VAL A 234 7.00 -5.76 8.10
C VAL A 234 6.81 -5.27 9.55
N HIS A 235 7.72 -4.46 10.07
CA HIS A 235 7.60 -3.94 11.44
C HIS A 235 6.35 -3.07 11.63
N GLU A 236 6.10 -2.16 10.69
CA GLU A 236 4.96 -1.25 10.73
C GLU A 236 3.62 -2.00 10.57
N SER A 237 3.56 -2.98 9.65
CA SER A 237 2.35 -3.79 9.48
C SER A 237 1.98 -4.60 10.73
N LYS A 238 2.97 -5.18 11.43
CA LYS A 238 2.74 -5.85 12.73
C LYS A 238 2.19 -4.89 13.78
N ASN A 239 2.76 -3.69 13.87
CA ASN A 239 2.28 -2.66 14.80
C ASN A 239 0.84 -2.24 14.52
N VAL A 240 0.45 -2.10 13.25
CA VAL A 240 -0.95 -1.80 12.89
C VAL A 240 -1.89 -2.91 13.28
N SER A 241 -1.51 -4.17 13.01
CA SER A 241 -2.35 -5.33 13.35
C SER A 241 -2.60 -5.41 14.85
N LEU A 242 -1.53 -5.36 15.67
CA LEU A 242 -1.63 -5.38 17.13
C LEU A 242 -2.45 -4.21 17.68
N LYS A 243 -2.27 -3.01 17.10
CA LYS A 243 -3.03 -1.83 17.51
C LYS A 243 -4.52 -2.02 17.26
N SER A 244 -4.88 -2.57 16.11
CA SER A 244 -6.27 -2.78 15.72
C SER A 244 -7.00 -3.77 16.62
N GLU A 245 -6.29 -4.78 17.14
CA GLU A 245 -6.84 -5.78 18.06
C GLU A 245 -7.08 -5.18 19.46
N VAL A 246 -6.09 -4.44 19.99
CA VAL A 246 -6.23 -3.75 21.28
C VAL A 246 -7.36 -2.73 21.27
N ASP A 247 -7.52 -1.99 20.16
CA ASP A 247 -8.59 -1.00 20.06
C ASP A 247 -9.97 -1.67 19.88
N ALA A 248 -10.04 -2.84 19.24
CA ALA A 248 -11.27 -3.64 19.15
C ALA A 248 -11.72 -4.15 20.53
N ASP A 249 -10.78 -4.62 21.36
CA ASP A 249 -11.06 -5.09 22.72
C ASP A 249 -11.53 -3.97 23.65
N LYS A 250 -10.91 -2.78 23.53
CA LYS A 250 -11.37 -1.60 24.27
C LYS A 250 -12.77 -1.18 23.84
N PHE A 251 -13.07 -1.28 22.55
CA PHE A 251 -14.39 -0.95 22.03
C PHE A 251 -15.45 -1.96 22.48
N SER A 252 -15.12 -3.26 22.48
CA SER A 252 -16.02 -4.31 22.98
C SER A 252 -16.29 -4.15 24.48
N ALA A 253 -15.26 -3.84 25.27
CA ALA A 253 -15.38 -3.54 26.69
C ALA A 253 -16.21 -2.28 26.97
N ALA A 254 -16.01 -1.20 26.20
CA ALA A 254 -16.79 0.03 26.35
C ALA A 254 -18.25 -0.12 25.91
N ALA A 255 -18.53 -0.99 24.93
CA ALA A 255 -19.88 -1.25 24.45
C ALA A 255 -20.65 -2.27 25.31
N ALA A 256 -19.95 -3.14 26.05
CA ALA A 256 -20.54 -4.16 26.91
C ALA A 256 -21.65 -3.64 27.86
N PRO A 257 -21.46 -2.53 28.62
CA PRO A 257 -22.53 -2.01 29.48
C PRO A 257 -23.75 -1.54 28.68
N VAL A 258 -23.55 -0.92 27.50
CA VAL A 258 -24.64 -0.44 26.65
C VAL A 258 -25.48 -1.61 26.13
N PHE A 259 -24.85 -2.71 25.72
CA PHE A 259 -25.56 -3.93 25.31
C PHE A 259 -26.27 -4.63 26.48
N GLY A 260 -25.70 -4.58 27.69
CA GLY A 260 -26.35 -5.04 28.91
C GLY A 260 -27.69 -4.35 29.17
N TYR A 261 -27.75 -3.02 28.98
CA TYR A 261 -28.99 -2.26 29.11
C TYR A 261 -30.03 -2.61 28.04
N PHE A 262 -29.63 -2.87 26.79
CA PHE A 262 -30.57 -3.30 25.75
C PHE A 262 -31.12 -4.70 25.99
N SER A 263 -30.29 -5.63 26.46
CA SER A 263 -30.73 -6.98 26.83
C SER A 263 -31.78 -6.90 27.96
N ALA A 264 -31.49 -6.16 29.02
CA ALA A 264 -32.40 -5.96 30.15
C ALA A 264 -33.70 -5.23 29.75
N ALA A 265 -33.63 -4.18 28.92
CA ALA A 265 -34.80 -3.45 28.44
C ALA A 265 -35.67 -4.27 27.48
N SER A 266 -35.07 -5.15 26.67
CA SER A 266 -35.82 -6.05 25.78
C SER A 266 -36.52 -7.15 26.58
N ALA A 267 -35.88 -7.68 27.63
CA ALA A 267 -36.46 -8.67 28.53
C ALA A 267 -37.66 -8.08 29.30
N ALA A 268 -37.55 -6.83 29.76
CA ALA A 268 -38.65 -6.12 30.42
C ALA A 268 -39.87 -5.92 29.49
N ARG A 269 -39.67 -5.53 28.21
CA ARG A 269 -40.80 -5.40 27.26
C ARG A 269 -41.44 -6.74 26.92
N ARG A 270 -40.67 -7.81 26.82
CA ARG A 270 -41.20 -9.15 26.55
C ARG A 270 -42.01 -9.69 27.74
N GLY A 271 -41.60 -9.39 28.96
CA GLY A 271 -42.35 -9.71 30.18
C GLY A 271 -43.68 -8.95 30.30
N VAL A 272 -43.73 -7.67 29.90
CA VAL A 272 -44.97 -6.88 29.93
C VAL A 272 -45.99 -7.32 28.88
N ALA A 273 -45.54 -7.87 27.74
CA ALA A 273 -46.44 -8.41 26.73
C ALA A 273 -47.12 -9.73 27.16
N MET A 274 -46.49 -10.53 28.03
CA MET A 274 -47.07 -11.79 28.53
C MET A 274 -48.04 -11.62 29.70
N LEU A 275 -48.11 -10.43 30.32
CA LEU A 275 -49.03 -10.14 31.42
C LEU A 275 -50.38 -9.56 30.95
N LYS A 276 -50.63 -9.56 29.64
CA LYS A 276 -51.84 -8.99 29.02
C LYS A 276 -52.70 -10.00 28.27
N GLU A 277 -52.38 -11.29 28.35
CA GLU A 277 -53.21 -12.42 27.96
C GLU A 277 -53.67 -13.19 29.20
#